data_AF-A0A0N0NLW3-F1
#
_entry.id   AF-A0A0N0NLW3-F1
#
_cell.length_a   1.000
_cell.length_b   1.000
_cell.length_c   1.000
_cell.angle_alpha   90.00
_cell.angle_beta   90.00
_cell.angle_gamma   90.00
#
_symmetry.space_group_name_H-M   'P 1'
#
loop_
_entity.id
_entity.type
_entity.pdbx_description
1 polymer ?
#
loop_
_entity_poly.entity_id
_entity_poly.type
_entity_poly.pdbx_seq_one_letter_code
_entity_poly.pdbx_strand_id
1 'polypeptide(L)'
;MKPPVPITDFLSNVARFKIIDSTLREGEQFASAYFDTGKKIEIARALDEFGVDYIELTTPVASEQSRKDCEAICKLGLRAKILTHIRCHMDDARVAIETGVDGVSIFLGTSTLLQKHSHGKGMASVTATALKVISFVKSKGVEVRFSSEDSQAYDVVRTLRGVVSCDIEVHFHNDTGCAIGNTYTALEAGATHVDTSVLGIGERNGITPLGGFIGRMVSVAPDYVKSKYDLAKIKKLEDIVADATAVNIPFNNPITGFCAFTHKAGTYASSILAEPATYELINPKDFGMDSYVHFASRLAGGNAINSRAQQLDVTVSEEHVKVMTAAVVKLAAIRPVTIDDVDSIIHAHSRNKLIPS
;
A
#
# COMPACT_ATOMS: atom_id res chain seq x y z
N MET A 1 9.14 34.55 20.91
CA MET A 1 9.89 34.00 19.75
C MET A 1 8.89 33.54 18.72
N LYS A 2 8.99 34.00 17.47
CA LYS A 2 8.30 33.34 16.35
C LYS A 2 8.84 31.90 16.27
N PRO A 3 7.99 30.88 16.06
CA PRO A 3 8.51 29.54 15.77
C PRO A 3 9.42 29.63 14.53
N PRO A 4 10.53 28.86 14.50
CA PRO A 4 11.39 28.83 13.32
C PRO A 4 10.54 28.46 12.11
N VAL A 5 10.67 29.25 11.04
CA VAL A 5 10.12 28.86 9.73
C VAL A 5 10.79 27.54 9.37
N PRO A 6 10.06 26.43 9.16
CA PRO A 6 10.66 25.19 8.74
C PRO A 6 11.47 25.46 7.48
N ILE A 7 12.71 24.99 7.42
CA ILE A 7 13.44 24.95 6.16
C ILE A 7 12.61 24.05 5.26
N THR A 8 11.87 24.63 4.32
CA THR A 8 11.20 23.86 3.28
C THR A 8 12.27 23.15 2.49
N ASP A 9 12.37 21.84 2.65
CA ASP A 9 13.24 21.02 1.83
C ASP A 9 12.66 20.96 0.42
N PHE A 10 13.11 21.88 -0.44
CA PHE A 10 12.65 22.01 -1.82
C PHE A 10 12.92 20.78 -2.69
N LEU A 11 13.75 19.85 -2.21
CA LEU A 11 14.04 18.60 -2.90
C LEU A 11 13.04 17.50 -2.54
N SER A 12 12.41 17.59 -1.37
CA SER A 12 11.45 16.60 -0.91
C SER A 12 10.23 16.54 -1.81
N ASN A 13 9.85 15.32 -2.20
CA ASN A 13 8.71 15.03 -3.06
C ASN A 13 7.58 14.30 -2.33
N VAL A 14 7.56 14.33 -0.99
CA VAL A 14 6.52 13.67 -0.17
C VAL A 14 5.09 14.14 -0.46
N ALA A 15 4.92 15.33 -1.05
CA ALA A 15 3.62 15.86 -1.52
C ALA A 15 3.56 16.03 -3.05
N ARG A 16 4.47 15.37 -3.79
CA ARG A 16 4.60 15.45 -5.26
C ARG A 16 5.33 14.20 -5.78
N PHE A 17 4.69 13.04 -5.70
CA PHE A 17 5.25 11.78 -6.18
C PHE A 17 4.28 11.04 -7.11
N LYS A 18 4.79 10.11 -7.88
CA LYS A 18 3.99 9.22 -8.72
C LYS A 18 4.16 7.76 -8.29
N ILE A 19 3.08 6.99 -8.41
CA ILE A 19 3.09 5.56 -8.11
C ILE A 19 3.21 4.78 -9.41
N ILE A 20 4.19 3.87 -9.44
CA ILE A 20 4.28 2.80 -10.43
C ILE A 20 3.85 1.53 -9.72
N ASP A 21 2.64 1.05 -10.02
CA ASP A 21 2.19 -0.20 -9.43
C ASP A 21 2.67 -1.39 -10.27
N SER A 22 3.43 -2.26 -9.62
CA SER A 22 4.11 -3.41 -10.20
C SER A 22 3.44 -4.73 -9.80
N THR A 23 2.16 -4.72 -9.40
CA THR A 23 1.42 -5.96 -9.09
C THR A 23 1.40 -6.93 -10.29
N LEU A 24 1.35 -6.39 -11.52
CA LEU A 24 1.33 -7.15 -12.76
C LEU A 24 2.73 -7.39 -13.39
N ARG A 25 3.80 -7.13 -12.63
CA ARG A 25 5.18 -7.50 -12.98
C ARG A 25 5.88 -8.14 -11.80
N GLU A 26 6.16 -7.35 -10.76
CA GLU A 26 6.78 -7.85 -9.53
C GLU A 26 5.88 -8.86 -8.84
N GLY A 27 4.56 -8.57 -8.77
CA GLY A 27 3.60 -9.49 -8.17
C GLY A 27 3.46 -10.84 -8.89
N GLU A 28 3.79 -10.94 -10.19
CA GLU A 28 3.82 -12.24 -10.90
C GLU A 28 4.98 -13.15 -10.44
N GLN A 29 5.96 -12.64 -9.69
CA GLN A 29 7.00 -13.45 -9.03
C GLN A 29 6.55 -14.02 -7.68
N PHE A 30 5.38 -13.61 -7.18
CA PHE A 30 4.84 -14.16 -5.94
C PHE A 30 4.49 -15.64 -6.10
N ALA A 31 4.78 -16.45 -5.06
CA ALA A 31 4.78 -17.91 -5.14
C ALA A 31 3.45 -18.56 -5.60
N SER A 32 2.31 -17.90 -5.38
CA SER A 32 0.99 -18.37 -5.78
C SER A 32 0.30 -17.48 -6.82
N ALA A 33 1.01 -16.55 -7.45
CA ALA A 33 0.44 -15.69 -8.48
C ALA A 33 0.39 -16.40 -9.84
N TYR A 34 -0.82 -16.64 -10.34
CA TYR A 34 -1.07 -17.20 -11.67
C TYR A 34 -2.21 -16.42 -12.34
N PHE A 35 -1.92 -15.18 -12.77
CA PHE A 35 -2.94 -14.33 -13.37
C PHE A 35 -3.15 -14.70 -14.85
N ASP A 36 -4.39 -15.04 -15.21
CA ASP A 36 -4.80 -15.09 -16.61
C ASP A 36 -5.07 -13.68 -17.17
N THR A 37 -5.26 -13.56 -18.49
CA THR A 37 -5.53 -12.28 -19.15
C THR A 37 -6.72 -11.53 -18.55
N GLY A 38 -7.79 -12.25 -18.20
CA GLY A 38 -9.00 -11.66 -17.62
C GLY A 38 -8.71 -11.02 -16.27
N LYS A 39 -7.98 -11.74 -15.41
CA LYS A 39 -7.57 -11.26 -14.09
C LYS A 39 -6.59 -10.09 -14.19
N LYS A 40 -5.62 -10.12 -15.12
CA LYS A 40 -4.71 -9.00 -15.35
C LYS A 40 -5.45 -7.73 -15.78
N ILE A 41 -6.44 -7.86 -16.68
CA ILE A 41 -7.30 -6.74 -17.11
C ILE A 41 -8.12 -6.21 -15.93
N GLU A 42 -8.68 -7.08 -15.09
CA GLU A 42 -9.43 -6.69 -13.90
C GLU A 42 -8.57 -5.88 -12.92
N ILE A 43 -7.37 -6.39 -12.58
CA ILE A 43 -6.41 -5.72 -11.71
C ILE A 43 -5.99 -4.37 -12.31
N ALA A 44 -5.65 -4.32 -13.60
CA ALA A 44 -5.24 -3.09 -14.27
C ALA A 44 -6.33 -2.01 -14.23
N ARG A 45 -7.59 -2.38 -14.46
CA ARG A 45 -8.73 -1.44 -14.34
C ARG A 45 -8.93 -0.97 -12.89
N ALA A 46 -8.81 -1.86 -11.92
CA ALA A 46 -8.95 -1.51 -10.51
C ALA A 46 -7.82 -0.56 -10.04
N LEU A 47 -6.60 -0.76 -10.52
CA LEU A 47 -5.46 0.14 -10.30
C LEU A 47 -5.70 1.53 -10.95
N ASP A 48 -6.15 1.56 -12.20
CA ASP A 48 -6.49 2.82 -12.89
C ASP A 48 -7.63 3.57 -12.18
N GLU A 49 -8.66 2.85 -11.75
CA GLU A 49 -9.78 3.39 -10.98
C GLU A 49 -9.36 3.94 -9.61
N PHE A 50 -8.38 3.31 -8.96
CA PHE A 50 -7.75 3.80 -7.72
C PHE A 50 -6.93 5.07 -7.96
N GLY A 51 -6.33 5.21 -9.14
CA GLY A 51 -5.65 6.43 -9.59
C GLY A 51 -4.11 6.35 -9.56
N VAL A 52 -3.53 5.16 -9.70
CA VAL A 52 -2.07 5.04 -9.88
C VAL A 52 -1.63 5.75 -11.17
N ASP A 53 -0.42 6.31 -11.17
CA ASP A 53 0.09 7.05 -12.33
C ASP A 53 0.55 6.12 -13.45
N TYR A 54 1.09 4.96 -13.06
CA TYR A 54 1.61 3.94 -13.96
C TYR A 54 1.27 2.54 -13.47
N ILE A 55 1.13 1.63 -14.42
CA ILE A 55 1.00 0.19 -14.19
C ILE A 55 2.13 -0.49 -14.95
N GLU A 56 2.97 -1.26 -14.25
CA GLU A 56 4.08 -1.99 -14.85
C GLU A 56 3.69 -3.45 -15.12
N LEU A 57 3.96 -3.91 -16.34
CA LEU A 57 3.65 -5.25 -16.81
C LEU A 57 4.90 -6.11 -16.99
N THR A 58 4.74 -7.41 -16.78
CA THR A 58 5.72 -8.43 -17.17
C THR A 58 6.19 -8.24 -18.61
N THR A 59 7.48 -8.49 -18.83
CA THR A 59 8.11 -8.28 -20.14
C THR A 59 7.40 -9.05 -21.25
N PRO A 60 7.06 -8.43 -22.39
CA PRO A 60 6.35 -9.11 -23.49
C PRO A 60 7.22 -10.18 -24.17
N VAL A 61 8.53 -10.21 -23.90
CA VAL A 61 9.43 -11.27 -24.38
C VAL A 61 9.47 -12.51 -23.48
N ALA A 62 8.81 -12.50 -22.31
CA ALA A 62 8.81 -13.64 -21.41
C ALA A 62 8.07 -14.84 -22.01
N SER A 63 6.95 -14.59 -22.67
CA SER A 63 6.16 -15.60 -23.36
C SER A 63 5.21 -14.93 -24.37
N GLU A 64 4.71 -15.72 -25.32
CA GLU A 64 3.67 -15.24 -26.27
C GLU A 64 2.41 -14.75 -25.52
N GLN A 65 2.08 -15.38 -24.39
CA GLN A 65 0.97 -14.94 -23.55
C GLN A 65 1.26 -13.57 -22.91
N SER A 66 2.48 -13.34 -22.42
CA SER A 66 2.88 -12.03 -21.85
C SER A 66 2.79 -10.92 -22.90
N ARG A 67 3.17 -11.21 -24.15
CA ARG A 67 3.00 -10.25 -25.26
C ARG A 67 1.52 -9.91 -25.49
N LYS A 68 0.66 -10.93 -25.57
CA LYS A 68 -0.79 -10.74 -25.77
C LYS A 68 -1.44 -9.99 -24.62
N ASP A 69 -1.08 -10.30 -23.38
CA ASP A 69 -1.58 -9.61 -22.19
C ASP A 69 -1.17 -8.13 -22.22
N CYS A 70 0.10 -7.85 -22.54
CA CYS A 70 0.62 -6.49 -22.65
C CYS A 70 -0.14 -5.68 -23.73
N GLU A 71 -0.30 -6.24 -24.93
CA GLU A 71 -1.09 -5.61 -26.00
C GLU A 71 -2.56 -5.38 -25.59
N ALA A 72 -3.17 -6.36 -24.90
CA ALA A 72 -4.56 -6.27 -24.48
C ALA A 72 -4.76 -5.12 -23.47
N ILE A 73 -3.85 -4.98 -22.50
CA ILE A 73 -3.91 -3.92 -21.49
C ILE A 73 -3.65 -2.55 -22.11
N CYS A 74 -2.68 -2.41 -23.03
CA CYS A 74 -2.41 -1.15 -23.72
C CYS A 74 -3.63 -0.65 -24.53
N LYS A 75 -4.50 -1.55 -24.99
CA LYS A 75 -5.71 -1.23 -25.76
C LYS A 75 -6.93 -0.88 -24.90
N LEU A 76 -6.83 -0.91 -23.57
CA LEU A 76 -7.96 -0.62 -22.67
C LEU A 76 -8.32 0.86 -22.56
N GLY A 77 -7.41 1.78 -22.95
CA GLY A 77 -7.63 3.22 -22.80
C GLY A 77 -7.63 3.68 -21.34
N LEU A 78 -6.77 3.09 -20.51
CA LEU A 78 -6.57 3.49 -19.11
C LEU A 78 -5.98 4.91 -19.03
N ARG A 79 -6.18 5.59 -17.90
CA ARG A 79 -5.56 6.89 -17.62
C ARG A 79 -4.12 6.72 -17.14
N ALA A 80 -3.87 5.67 -16.36
CA ALA A 80 -2.55 5.25 -15.94
C ALA A 80 -1.71 4.87 -17.17
N LYS A 81 -0.45 5.30 -17.19
CA LYS A 81 0.49 4.93 -18.24
C LYS A 81 0.92 3.48 -18.08
N ILE A 82 1.06 2.77 -19.19
CA ILE A 82 1.50 1.37 -19.19
C ILE A 82 2.99 1.31 -19.42
N LEU A 83 3.69 0.70 -18.45
CA LEU A 83 5.11 0.42 -18.54
C LEU A 83 5.34 -1.08 -18.74
N THR A 84 6.45 -1.44 -19.37
CA THR A 84 6.94 -2.82 -19.29
C THR A 84 8.43 -2.87 -19.00
N HIS A 85 8.80 -3.88 -18.21
CA HIS A 85 10.18 -4.16 -17.88
C HIS A 85 10.87 -4.95 -18.98
N ILE A 86 12.10 -4.59 -19.36
CA ILE A 86 12.89 -5.34 -20.34
C ILE A 86 14.36 -5.46 -19.91
N ARG A 87 15.05 -6.45 -20.48
CA ARG A 87 16.51 -6.48 -20.45
C ARG A 87 17.05 -5.41 -21.40
N CYS A 88 18.29 -5.00 -21.18
CA CYS A 88 18.98 -4.04 -22.05
C CYS A 88 19.42 -4.66 -23.40
N HIS A 89 18.45 -5.09 -24.21
CA HIS A 89 18.63 -5.65 -25.55
C HIS A 89 17.71 -4.96 -26.55
N MET A 90 18.19 -4.81 -27.79
CA MET A 90 17.44 -4.11 -28.83
C MET A 90 16.18 -4.86 -29.26
N ASP A 91 16.22 -6.19 -29.28
CA ASP A 91 15.07 -7.00 -29.68
C ASP A 91 13.95 -6.93 -28.65
N ASP A 92 14.29 -7.01 -27.34
CA ASP A 92 13.34 -6.79 -26.25
C ASP A 92 12.67 -5.40 -26.36
N ALA A 93 13.46 -4.35 -26.66
CA ALA A 93 12.94 -2.99 -26.84
C ALA A 93 12.01 -2.86 -28.05
N ARG A 94 12.31 -3.52 -29.18
CA ARG A 94 11.43 -3.51 -30.36
C ARG A 94 10.09 -4.15 -30.03
N VAL A 95 10.11 -5.35 -29.45
CA VAL A 95 8.90 -6.08 -29.07
C VAL A 95 8.06 -5.26 -28.08
N ALA A 96 8.69 -4.65 -27.07
CA ALA A 96 7.99 -3.82 -26.10
C ALA A 96 7.29 -2.61 -26.75
N ILE A 97 7.94 -1.92 -27.67
CA ILE A 97 7.33 -0.76 -28.33
C ILE A 97 6.19 -1.20 -29.26
N GLU A 98 6.31 -2.35 -29.91
CA GLU A 98 5.27 -2.90 -30.77
C GLU A 98 3.97 -3.26 -30.02
N THR A 99 4.02 -3.53 -28.71
CA THR A 99 2.80 -3.80 -27.92
C THR A 99 1.99 -2.54 -27.60
N GLY A 100 2.58 -1.35 -27.74
CA GLY A 100 1.92 -0.07 -27.50
C GLY A 100 2.08 0.49 -26.08
N VAL A 101 3.12 0.09 -25.35
CA VAL A 101 3.43 0.67 -24.03
C VAL A 101 3.79 2.16 -24.12
N ASP A 102 3.48 2.91 -23.06
CA ASP A 102 3.86 4.32 -22.91
C ASP A 102 5.33 4.48 -22.52
N GLY A 103 5.90 3.47 -21.86
CA GLY A 103 7.27 3.50 -21.37
C GLY A 103 7.89 2.12 -21.21
N VAL A 104 9.22 2.11 -21.16
CA VAL A 104 10.05 0.92 -21.03
C VAL A 104 11.03 1.08 -19.86
N SER A 105 10.96 0.15 -18.91
CA SER A 105 11.89 0.04 -17.78
C SER A 105 13.05 -0.87 -18.16
N ILE A 106 14.25 -0.32 -18.29
CA ILE A 106 15.46 -1.09 -18.64
C ILE A 106 16.24 -1.41 -17.36
N PHE A 107 16.45 -2.71 -17.11
CA PHE A 107 17.30 -3.17 -16.01
C PHE A 107 18.73 -3.49 -16.44
N LEU A 108 19.68 -3.06 -15.61
CA LEU A 108 21.10 -3.31 -15.76
C LEU A 108 21.69 -3.65 -14.38
N GLY A 109 22.20 -4.87 -14.24
CA GLY A 109 22.91 -5.29 -13.03
C GLY A 109 24.23 -4.54 -12.89
N THR A 110 24.29 -3.55 -11.99
CA THR A 110 25.48 -2.71 -11.76
C THR A 110 26.30 -3.15 -10.55
N SER A 111 25.84 -4.09 -9.72
CA SER A 111 26.53 -4.47 -8.48
C SER A 111 27.88 -5.15 -8.76
N THR A 112 28.88 -4.93 -7.90
CA THR A 112 30.23 -5.52 -8.04
C THR A 112 30.21 -7.06 -7.97
N LEU A 113 29.22 -7.66 -7.31
CA LEU A 113 28.98 -9.10 -7.30
C LEU A 113 28.44 -9.61 -8.63
N LEU A 114 27.46 -8.91 -9.22
CA LEU A 114 26.97 -9.19 -10.58
C LEU A 114 28.04 -8.90 -11.63
N GLN A 115 28.90 -7.90 -11.46
CA GLN A 115 30.03 -7.64 -12.36
C GLN A 115 31.05 -8.80 -12.38
N LYS A 116 31.23 -9.50 -11.24
CA LYS A 116 32.13 -10.67 -11.13
C LYS A 116 31.52 -11.96 -11.69
N HIS A 117 30.19 -12.12 -11.61
CA HIS A 117 29.52 -13.39 -11.95
C HIS A 117 28.67 -13.32 -13.23
N SER A 118 28.24 -12.14 -13.66
CA SER A 118 27.46 -11.90 -14.87
C SER A 118 28.30 -11.24 -15.97
N HIS A 119 28.53 -12.02 -17.01
CA HIS A 119 28.89 -11.63 -18.38
C HIS A 119 30.28 -11.10 -18.71
N GLY A 120 31.21 -10.84 -17.78
CA GLY A 120 32.62 -10.59 -18.12
C GLY A 120 32.89 -9.46 -19.13
N LYS A 121 31.89 -8.59 -19.37
CA LYS A 121 31.96 -7.44 -20.28
C LYS A 121 32.36 -6.22 -19.47
N GLY A 122 33.42 -5.52 -19.89
CA GLY A 122 33.85 -4.29 -19.24
C GLY A 122 32.77 -3.20 -19.27
N MET A 123 32.73 -2.34 -18.24
CA MET A 123 31.71 -1.29 -18.05
C MET A 123 31.47 -0.42 -19.30
N ALA A 124 32.52 -0.12 -20.08
CA ALA A 124 32.38 0.63 -21.33
C ALA A 124 31.46 -0.05 -22.36
N SER A 125 31.50 -1.38 -22.46
CA SER A 125 30.64 -2.15 -23.38
C SER A 125 29.18 -2.17 -22.92
N VAL A 126 28.98 -2.25 -21.60
CA VAL A 126 27.67 -2.20 -20.95
C VAL A 126 27.02 -0.84 -21.18
N THR A 127 27.76 0.25 -20.94
CA THR A 127 27.29 1.63 -21.19
C THR A 127 26.99 1.87 -22.67
N ALA A 128 27.85 1.41 -23.58
CA ALA A 128 27.61 1.56 -25.02
C ALA A 128 26.34 0.84 -25.49
N THR A 129 26.04 -0.33 -24.91
CA THR A 129 24.81 -1.08 -25.20
C THR A 129 23.59 -0.33 -24.66
N ALA A 130 23.65 0.13 -23.41
CA ALA A 130 22.60 0.93 -22.78
C ALA A 130 22.25 2.17 -23.60
N LEU A 131 23.26 2.95 -24.01
CA LEU A 131 23.06 4.16 -24.80
C LEU A 131 22.35 3.89 -26.13
N LYS A 132 22.67 2.77 -26.81
CA LYS A 132 22.00 2.38 -28.06
C LYS A 132 20.51 2.10 -27.83
N VAL A 133 20.19 1.28 -26.83
CA VAL A 133 18.80 0.91 -26.53
C VAL A 133 18.00 2.14 -26.08
N ILE A 134 18.55 2.94 -25.15
CA ILE A 134 17.91 4.18 -24.67
C ILE A 134 17.64 5.14 -25.83
N SER A 135 18.63 5.35 -26.71
CA SER A 135 18.47 6.25 -27.86
C SER A 135 17.38 5.76 -28.82
N PHE A 136 17.29 4.44 -29.04
CA PHE A 136 16.24 3.85 -29.85
C PHE A 136 14.86 4.06 -29.25
N VAL A 137 14.65 3.74 -27.97
CA VAL A 137 13.34 3.91 -27.32
C VAL A 137 12.92 5.39 -27.32
N LYS A 138 13.83 6.31 -26.99
CA LYS A 138 13.57 7.77 -27.08
C LYS A 138 13.21 8.23 -28.49
N SER A 139 13.81 7.64 -29.53
CA SER A 139 13.50 7.98 -30.93
C SER A 139 12.08 7.58 -31.34
N LYS A 140 11.43 6.71 -30.57
CA LYS A 140 10.04 6.28 -30.76
C LYS A 140 9.05 7.07 -29.91
N GLY A 141 9.50 8.07 -29.14
CA GLY A 141 8.64 8.88 -28.29
C GLY A 141 8.16 8.16 -27.02
N VAL A 142 8.78 7.03 -26.68
CA VAL A 142 8.43 6.19 -25.51
C VAL A 142 9.31 6.58 -24.32
N GLU A 143 8.73 6.60 -23.12
CA GLU A 143 9.46 6.91 -21.89
C GLU A 143 10.53 5.84 -21.61
N VAL A 144 11.69 6.26 -21.10
CA VAL A 144 12.77 5.33 -20.75
C VAL A 144 13.14 5.52 -19.30
N ARG A 145 13.06 4.43 -18.54
CA ARG A 145 13.50 4.33 -17.15
C ARG A 145 14.74 3.45 -17.05
N PHE A 146 15.61 3.78 -16.11
CA PHE A 146 16.80 3.02 -15.77
C PHE A 146 16.76 2.63 -14.29
N SER A 147 17.01 1.36 -13.98
CA SER A 147 17.05 0.84 -12.60
C SER A 147 18.40 0.18 -12.29
N SER A 148 18.90 0.43 -11.08
CA SER A 148 20.08 -0.22 -10.48
C SER A 148 19.80 -0.62 -9.04
N GLU A 149 20.40 -1.72 -8.59
CA GLU A 149 20.25 -2.25 -7.23
C GLU A 149 21.32 -1.65 -6.29
N ASP A 150 20.90 -1.13 -5.13
CA ASP A 150 21.81 -0.73 -4.05
C ASP A 150 21.12 -0.86 -2.67
N SER A 151 21.94 -0.96 -1.63
CA SER A 151 21.60 -1.30 -0.25
C SER A 151 21.20 -0.12 0.63
N GLN A 152 21.45 1.13 0.22
CA GLN A 152 21.20 2.34 1.03
C GLN A 152 20.23 3.30 0.33
N ALA A 153 19.03 3.51 0.89
CA ALA A 153 17.97 4.28 0.23
C ALA A 153 18.23 5.80 0.19
N TYR A 154 18.43 6.44 1.34
CA TYR A 154 18.47 7.92 1.44
C TYR A 154 19.73 8.52 0.81
N ASP A 155 20.93 8.12 1.25
CA ASP A 155 22.18 8.74 0.81
C ASP A 155 22.45 8.53 -0.69
N VAL A 156 22.07 7.36 -1.23
CA VAL A 156 22.18 7.07 -2.67
C VAL A 156 21.24 7.97 -3.46
N VAL A 157 19.96 8.05 -3.07
CA VAL A 157 19.00 8.91 -3.78
C VAL A 157 19.40 10.38 -3.68
N ARG A 158 19.83 10.84 -2.50
CA ARG A 158 20.26 12.23 -2.28
C ARG A 158 21.47 12.59 -3.12
N THR A 159 22.43 11.68 -3.21
CA THR A 159 23.62 11.83 -4.06
C THR A 159 23.24 11.80 -5.53
N LEU A 160 22.43 10.82 -5.96
CA LEU A 160 21.97 10.67 -7.34
C LEU A 160 21.23 11.93 -7.80
N ARG A 161 20.34 12.49 -6.97
CA ARG A 161 19.63 13.74 -7.24
C ARG A 161 20.55 14.93 -7.48
N GLY A 162 21.75 14.95 -6.87
CA GLY A 162 22.77 15.95 -7.14
C GLY A 162 23.53 15.77 -8.44
N VAL A 163 23.48 14.58 -9.06
CA VAL A 163 24.27 14.21 -10.25
C VAL A 163 23.43 14.13 -11.53
N VAL A 164 22.17 13.69 -11.42
CA VAL A 164 21.27 13.58 -12.58
C VAL A 164 20.27 14.73 -12.63
N SER A 165 19.77 15.06 -13.82
CA SER A 165 18.68 16.03 -13.99
C SER A 165 17.31 15.39 -14.26
N CYS A 166 17.27 14.08 -14.53
CA CYS A 166 16.04 13.34 -14.80
C CYS A 166 15.25 13.02 -13.52
N ASP A 167 14.07 12.44 -13.71
CA ASP A 167 13.29 11.82 -12.66
C ASP A 167 14.04 10.62 -12.07
N ILE A 168 13.78 10.35 -10.79
CA ILE A 168 14.38 9.25 -10.03
C ILE A 168 13.27 8.35 -9.54
N GLU A 169 13.47 7.07 -9.70
CA GLU A 169 12.58 6.03 -9.27
C GLU A 169 13.24 5.11 -8.27
N VAL A 170 12.45 4.59 -7.34
CA VAL A 170 12.92 3.67 -6.31
C VAL A 170 12.04 2.43 -6.21
N HIS A 171 12.71 1.31 -5.93
CA HIS A 171 12.12 -0.01 -5.77
C HIS A 171 12.75 -0.66 -4.54
N PHE A 172 11.93 -1.02 -3.55
CA PHE A 172 12.43 -1.57 -2.29
C PHE A 172 11.72 -2.86 -1.94
N HIS A 173 12.50 -3.94 -1.81
CA HIS A 173 12.04 -5.17 -1.19
C HIS A 173 11.85 -5.02 0.32
N ASN A 174 11.04 -5.90 0.89
CA ASN A 174 10.60 -5.81 2.28
C ASN A 174 11.22 -6.86 3.21
N ASP A 175 12.34 -7.49 2.83
CA ASP A 175 12.98 -8.59 3.58
C ASP A 175 13.17 -8.30 5.08
N THR A 176 13.44 -7.05 5.44
CA THR A 176 13.68 -6.59 6.82
C THR A 176 12.58 -5.67 7.36
N GLY A 177 11.44 -5.57 6.69
CA GLY A 177 10.32 -4.73 7.10
C GLY A 177 10.50 -3.22 6.84
N CYS A 178 11.49 -2.84 6.03
CA CYS A 178 11.86 -1.44 5.82
C CYS A 178 11.30 -0.82 4.54
N ALA A 179 10.52 -1.53 3.71
CA ALA A 179 10.17 -1.05 2.37
C ALA A 179 9.43 0.29 2.36
N ILE A 180 8.41 0.46 3.22
CA ILE A 180 7.66 1.73 3.34
C ILE A 180 8.57 2.86 3.84
N GLY A 181 9.41 2.59 4.84
CA GLY A 181 10.35 3.58 5.39
C GLY A 181 11.38 4.03 4.38
N ASN A 182 11.98 3.08 3.64
CA ASN A 182 12.92 3.36 2.55
C ASN A 182 12.24 4.17 1.44
N THR A 183 11.02 3.81 1.07
CA THR A 183 10.23 4.55 0.06
C THR A 183 9.97 5.99 0.49
N TYR A 184 9.55 6.20 1.73
CA TYR A 184 9.29 7.52 2.28
C TYR A 184 10.57 8.38 2.33
N THR A 185 11.66 7.84 2.88
CA THR A 185 12.94 8.56 2.96
C THR A 185 13.54 8.84 1.58
N ALA A 186 13.33 7.96 0.59
CA ALA A 186 13.73 8.23 -0.78
C ALA A 186 12.98 9.42 -1.38
N LEU A 187 11.68 9.58 -1.09
CA LEU A 187 10.92 10.77 -1.50
C LEU A 187 11.44 12.04 -0.81
N GLU A 188 11.82 11.97 0.47
CA GLU A 188 12.49 13.07 1.16
C GLU A 188 13.81 13.44 0.48
N ALA A 189 14.58 12.44 0.04
CA ALA A 189 15.84 12.63 -0.68
C ALA A 189 15.69 13.13 -2.13
N GLY A 190 14.47 13.18 -2.67
CA GLY A 190 14.17 13.70 -4.00
C GLY A 190 13.86 12.66 -5.08
N ALA A 191 13.56 11.41 -4.71
CA ALA A 191 12.88 10.48 -5.61
C ALA A 191 11.54 11.06 -6.07
N THR A 192 11.10 10.69 -7.27
CA THR A 192 9.90 11.22 -7.92
C THR A 192 8.85 10.15 -8.17
N HIS A 193 9.30 8.89 -8.30
CA HIS A 193 8.48 7.73 -8.57
C HIS A 193 8.80 6.63 -7.57
N VAL A 194 7.79 5.87 -7.17
CA VAL A 194 7.93 4.76 -6.22
C VAL A 194 7.22 3.53 -6.78
N ASP A 195 7.92 2.39 -6.75
CA ASP A 195 7.32 1.10 -7.07
C ASP A 195 6.50 0.60 -5.87
N THR A 196 5.26 0.20 -6.13
CA THR A 196 4.40 -0.48 -5.17
C THR A 196 3.87 -1.80 -5.72
N SER A 197 3.32 -2.63 -4.85
CA SER A 197 2.49 -3.77 -5.24
C SER A 197 1.31 -3.89 -4.28
N VAL A 198 0.15 -4.31 -4.78
CA VAL A 198 -1.04 -4.54 -3.95
C VAL A 198 -0.73 -5.64 -2.93
N LEU A 199 -1.02 -5.40 -1.65
CA LEU A 199 -0.56 -6.23 -0.51
C LEU A 199 0.96 -6.43 -0.41
N GLY A 200 1.74 -5.72 -1.23
CA GLY A 200 3.19 -5.83 -1.31
C GLY A 200 3.67 -7.12 -1.98
N ILE A 201 2.81 -7.87 -2.69
CA ILE A 201 3.21 -9.16 -3.29
C ILE A 201 4.38 -8.99 -4.27
N GLY A 202 5.29 -9.96 -4.27
CA GLY A 202 6.46 -9.98 -5.12
C GLY A 202 7.38 -11.13 -4.77
N GLU A 203 8.63 -11.09 -5.24
CA GLU A 203 9.65 -12.07 -4.89
C GLU A 203 9.87 -12.11 -3.36
N ARG A 204 10.04 -13.31 -2.77
CA ARG A 204 10.17 -13.54 -1.31
C ARG A 204 8.98 -13.00 -0.51
N ASN A 205 9.19 -12.00 0.36
CA ASN A 205 8.12 -11.31 1.08
C ASN A 205 7.72 -9.97 0.42
N GLY A 206 8.19 -9.77 -0.82
CA GLY A 206 7.72 -8.75 -1.73
C GLY A 206 8.35 -7.38 -1.54
N ILE A 207 7.59 -6.34 -1.88
CA ILE A 207 8.05 -4.95 -1.99
C ILE A 207 7.17 -4.00 -1.18
N THR A 208 7.31 -2.69 -1.38
CA THR A 208 6.47 -1.66 -0.76
C THR A 208 4.97 -1.93 -1.04
N PRO A 209 4.15 -2.21 -0.01
CA PRO A 209 2.72 -2.45 -0.21
C PRO A 209 1.99 -1.15 -0.52
N LEU A 210 1.14 -1.16 -1.55
CA LEU A 210 0.37 0.01 -2.00
C LEU A 210 -0.46 0.62 -0.85
N GLY A 211 -1.29 -0.19 -0.17
CA GLY A 211 -2.13 0.27 0.94
C GLY A 211 -1.32 0.83 2.11
N GLY A 212 -0.23 0.15 2.50
CA GLY A 212 0.66 0.61 3.56
C GLY A 212 1.39 1.91 3.23
N PHE A 213 1.85 2.06 1.99
CA PHE A 213 2.46 3.30 1.52
C PHE A 213 1.46 4.45 1.48
N ILE A 214 0.25 4.23 0.97
CA ILE A 214 -0.84 5.23 0.98
C ILE A 214 -1.20 5.64 2.42
N GLY A 215 -1.24 4.68 3.36
CA GLY A 215 -1.42 4.97 4.79
C GLY A 215 -0.32 5.88 5.36
N ARG A 216 0.93 5.67 4.97
CA ARG A 216 2.04 6.58 5.34
C ARG A 216 1.84 7.96 4.72
N MET A 217 1.50 8.04 3.44
CA MET A 217 1.43 9.31 2.73
C MET A 217 0.20 10.15 3.12
N VAL A 218 -0.94 9.55 3.42
CA VAL A 218 -2.12 10.30 3.90
C VAL A 218 -1.85 10.95 5.27
N SER A 219 -1.00 10.33 6.10
CA SER A 219 -0.61 10.90 7.40
C SER A 219 0.35 12.11 7.31
N VAL A 220 1.01 12.31 6.16
CA VAL A 220 2.03 13.36 5.96
C VAL A 220 1.57 14.43 4.97
N ALA A 221 0.91 14.01 3.89
CA ALA A 221 0.44 14.86 2.81
C ALA A 221 -1.03 14.54 2.45
N PRO A 222 -1.98 14.69 3.39
CA PRO A 222 -3.37 14.28 3.20
C PRO A 222 -4.03 14.95 1.99
N ASP A 223 -3.83 16.26 1.81
CA ASP A 223 -4.45 17.00 0.71
C ASP A 223 -4.00 16.48 -0.66
N TYR A 224 -2.69 16.22 -0.81
CA TYR A 224 -2.15 15.66 -2.04
C TYR A 224 -2.74 14.28 -2.33
N VAL A 225 -2.67 13.38 -1.35
CA VAL A 225 -3.12 11.99 -1.50
C VAL A 225 -4.61 11.92 -1.81
N LYS A 226 -5.45 12.65 -1.06
CA LYS A 226 -6.91 12.66 -1.25
C LYS A 226 -7.35 13.34 -2.54
N SER A 227 -6.55 14.27 -3.06
CA SER A 227 -6.85 14.90 -4.36
C SER A 227 -6.58 13.99 -5.56
N LYS A 228 -5.77 12.95 -5.37
CA LYS A 228 -5.22 12.13 -6.46
C LYS A 228 -5.72 10.68 -6.48
N TYR A 229 -5.86 10.06 -5.32
CA TYR A 229 -6.21 8.65 -5.20
C TYR A 229 -7.60 8.45 -4.61
N ASP A 230 -8.35 7.48 -5.15
CA ASP A 230 -9.65 7.07 -4.61
C ASP A 230 -9.44 6.04 -3.48
N LEU A 231 -9.19 6.58 -2.28
CA LEU A 231 -8.84 5.81 -1.09
C LEU A 231 -9.90 4.76 -0.71
N ALA A 232 -11.17 4.99 -1.02
CA ALA A 232 -12.25 4.05 -0.75
C ALA A 232 -12.16 2.75 -1.56
N LYS A 233 -11.40 2.74 -2.67
CA LYS A 233 -11.22 1.55 -3.51
C LYS A 233 -10.14 0.59 -3.01
N ILE A 234 -9.27 0.99 -2.07
CA ILE A 234 -8.10 0.18 -1.70
C ILE A 234 -8.48 -1.22 -1.19
N LYS A 235 -9.56 -1.32 -0.40
CA LYS A 235 -10.05 -2.59 0.15
C LYS A 235 -10.44 -3.56 -0.95
N LYS A 236 -11.24 -3.09 -1.90
CA LYS A 236 -11.70 -3.91 -3.03
C LYS A 236 -10.53 -4.34 -3.91
N LEU A 237 -9.57 -3.45 -4.15
CA LEU A 237 -8.36 -3.77 -4.91
C LEU A 237 -7.53 -4.87 -4.23
N GLU A 238 -7.33 -4.77 -2.93
CA GLU A 238 -6.63 -5.81 -2.16
C GLU A 238 -7.41 -7.13 -2.12
N ASP A 239 -8.75 -7.11 -2.02
CA ASP A 239 -9.58 -8.31 -2.09
C ASP A 239 -9.42 -9.03 -3.45
N ILE A 240 -9.43 -8.29 -4.57
CA ILE A 240 -9.23 -8.86 -5.92
C ILE A 240 -7.89 -9.61 -6.01
N VAL A 241 -6.82 -9.03 -5.46
CA VAL A 241 -5.48 -9.60 -5.51
C VAL A 241 -5.32 -10.75 -4.50
N ALA A 242 -5.87 -10.61 -3.30
CA ALA A 242 -5.90 -11.66 -2.29
C ALA A 242 -6.59 -12.94 -2.83
N ASP A 243 -7.76 -12.78 -3.43
CA ASP A 243 -8.51 -13.88 -4.05
C ASP A 243 -7.71 -14.52 -5.20
N ALA A 244 -7.11 -13.70 -6.06
CA ALA A 244 -6.34 -14.18 -7.22
C ALA A 244 -5.03 -14.90 -6.84
N THR A 245 -4.48 -14.60 -5.66
CA THR A 245 -3.24 -15.22 -5.15
C THR A 245 -3.50 -16.24 -4.04
N ALA A 246 -4.77 -16.50 -3.71
CA ALA A 246 -5.21 -17.42 -2.67
C ALA A 246 -4.56 -17.16 -1.29
N VAL A 247 -4.43 -15.89 -0.93
CA VAL A 247 -3.93 -15.47 0.39
C VAL A 247 -5.02 -14.72 1.17
N ASN A 248 -4.93 -14.75 2.49
CA ASN A 248 -5.77 -13.90 3.33
C ASN A 248 -5.11 -12.53 3.50
N ILE A 249 -5.91 -11.47 3.53
CA ILE A 249 -5.43 -10.16 4.00
C ILE A 249 -4.97 -10.32 5.46
N PRO A 250 -3.72 -9.96 5.81
CA PRO A 250 -3.24 -10.05 7.18
C PRO A 250 -4.12 -9.25 8.15
N PHE A 251 -4.38 -9.79 9.34
CA PHE A 251 -5.22 -9.12 10.34
C PHE A 251 -4.70 -7.74 10.74
N ASN A 252 -3.38 -7.53 10.63
CA ASN A 252 -2.65 -6.31 10.91
C ASN A 252 -2.21 -5.55 9.64
N ASN A 253 -2.77 -5.87 8.47
CA ASN A 253 -2.48 -5.14 7.25
C ASN A 253 -2.83 -3.64 7.46
N PRO A 254 -1.94 -2.70 7.13
CA PRO A 254 -2.25 -1.28 7.25
C PRO A 254 -3.52 -0.93 6.49
N ILE A 255 -4.38 -0.09 7.09
CA ILE A 255 -5.68 0.36 6.55
C ILE A 255 -6.75 -0.74 6.51
N THR A 256 -6.53 -1.83 5.78
CA THR A 256 -7.59 -2.78 5.43
C THR A 256 -7.64 -4.03 6.31
N GLY A 257 -6.60 -4.24 7.14
CA GLY A 257 -6.55 -5.33 8.08
C GLY A 257 -7.63 -5.17 9.14
N PHE A 258 -8.16 -6.30 9.61
CA PHE A 258 -9.20 -6.35 10.64
C PHE A 258 -8.91 -5.46 11.87
N CYS A 259 -7.65 -5.41 12.31
CA CYS A 259 -7.25 -4.63 13.48
C CYS A 259 -6.87 -3.17 13.19
N ALA A 260 -6.86 -2.72 11.93
CA ALA A 260 -6.31 -1.41 11.54
C ALA A 260 -7.03 -0.21 12.18
N PHE A 261 -8.36 -0.29 12.28
CA PHE A 261 -9.21 0.73 12.92
C PHE A 261 -9.97 0.18 14.13
N THR A 262 -9.35 -0.77 14.84
CA THR A 262 -9.92 -1.39 16.03
C THR A 262 -9.29 -0.84 17.30
N HIS A 263 -10.12 -0.35 18.21
CA HIS A 263 -9.70 0.13 19.53
C HIS A 263 -10.15 -0.84 20.62
N LYS A 264 -9.24 -1.23 21.52
CA LYS A 264 -9.63 -2.05 22.68
C LYS A 264 -10.27 -1.15 23.75
N ALA A 265 -11.46 -1.52 24.23
CA ALA A 265 -12.12 -0.80 25.30
C ALA A 265 -11.22 -0.69 26.57
N GLY A 266 -11.13 0.52 27.14
CA GLY A 266 -10.22 0.91 28.21
C GLY A 266 -10.13 2.44 28.35
N THR A 267 -9.13 2.97 29.07
CA THR A 267 -8.90 4.44 29.20
C THR A 267 -8.83 5.15 27.85
N TYR A 268 -8.20 4.52 26.86
CA TYR A 268 -8.08 5.02 25.48
C TYR A 268 -9.42 5.17 24.75
N ALA A 269 -10.37 4.25 24.97
CA ALA A 269 -11.67 4.29 24.32
C ALA A 269 -12.52 5.50 24.75
N SER A 270 -12.37 5.96 26.01
CA SER A 270 -13.09 7.14 26.49
C SER A 270 -12.58 8.42 25.81
N SER A 271 -11.28 8.52 25.55
CA SER A 271 -10.68 9.65 24.83
C SER A 271 -11.06 9.66 23.35
N ILE A 272 -11.16 8.49 22.70
CA ILE A 272 -11.54 8.37 21.28
C ILE A 272 -13.03 8.70 21.08
N LEU A 273 -13.90 8.25 22.00
CA LEU A 273 -15.33 8.61 21.96
C LEU A 273 -15.56 10.12 22.14
N ALA A 274 -14.64 10.81 22.82
CA ALA A 274 -14.69 12.27 23.01
C ALA A 274 -14.06 13.04 21.83
N GLU A 275 -12.90 12.61 21.36
CA GLU A 275 -12.17 13.21 20.24
C GLU A 275 -11.37 12.11 19.48
N PRO A 276 -11.95 11.52 18.41
CA PRO A 276 -11.31 10.44 17.65
C PRO A 276 -9.91 10.77 17.14
N ALA A 277 -9.67 12.04 16.78
CA ALA A 277 -8.37 12.52 16.29
C ALA A 277 -7.22 12.35 17.30
N THR A 278 -7.52 12.11 18.59
CA THR A 278 -6.51 11.92 19.63
C THR A 278 -5.66 10.66 19.41
N TYR A 279 -6.23 9.62 18.80
CA TYR A 279 -5.54 8.34 18.55
C TYR A 279 -5.72 7.81 17.12
N GLU A 280 -6.55 8.45 16.30
CA GLU A 280 -6.73 8.10 14.89
C GLU A 280 -5.89 9.02 14.02
N LEU A 281 -4.63 8.63 13.80
CA LEU A 281 -3.74 9.32 12.84
C LEU A 281 -4.33 9.34 11.42
N ILE A 282 -5.14 8.33 11.09
CA ILE A 282 -5.78 8.14 9.80
C ILE A 282 -7.28 8.03 10.03
N ASN A 283 -8.07 8.83 9.32
CA ASN A 283 -9.53 8.79 9.40
C ASN A 283 -10.06 7.62 8.55
N PRO A 284 -10.73 6.61 9.14
CA PRO A 284 -11.23 5.45 8.40
C PRO A 284 -12.24 5.81 7.31
N LYS A 285 -12.99 6.92 7.48
CA LYS A 285 -13.99 7.36 6.50
C LYS A 285 -13.38 7.75 5.16
N ASP A 286 -12.13 8.22 5.16
CA ASP A 286 -11.41 8.50 3.91
C ASP A 286 -11.26 7.24 3.06
N PHE A 287 -11.20 6.06 3.70
CA PHE A 287 -11.05 4.75 3.07
C PHE A 287 -12.38 4.00 2.90
N GLY A 288 -13.52 4.66 3.11
CA GLY A 288 -14.83 4.02 3.07
C GLY A 288 -15.05 3.01 4.20
N MET A 289 -14.37 3.17 5.33
CA MET A 289 -14.43 2.30 6.50
C MET A 289 -14.97 3.04 7.73
N ASP A 290 -15.38 2.27 8.73
CA ASP A 290 -15.73 2.75 10.05
C ASP A 290 -14.74 2.26 11.11
N SER A 291 -14.51 3.06 12.14
CA SER A 291 -13.77 2.65 13.33
C SER A 291 -14.63 1.72 14.19
N TYR A 292 -14.02 0.70 14.78
CA TYR A 292 -14.70 -0.20 15.71
C TYR A 292 -14.06 -0.16 17.10
N VAL A 293 -14.87 0.04 18.13
CA VAL A 293 -14.44 -0.15 19.51
C VAL A 293 -14.80 -1.57 19.94
N HIS A 294 -13.79 -2.37 20.25
CA HIS A 294 -13.97 -3.72 20.76
C HIS A 294 -14.37 -3.67 22.25
N PHE A 295 -15.67 -3.51 22.48
CA PHE A 295 -16.31 -3.49 23.81
C PHE A 295 -16.20 -4.82 24.56
N ALA A 296 -15.94 -5.91 23.84
CA ALA A 296 -15.99 -7.26 24.35
C ALA A 296 -14.61 -7.76 24.86
N SER A 297 -13.92 -6.93 25.66
CA SER A 297 -12.58 -7.26 26.15
C SER A 297 -12.53 -7.34 27.68
N ARG A 298 -11.58 -8.13 28.22
CA ARG A 298 -11.30 -8.20 29.67
C ARG A 298 -10.96 -6.84 30.30
N LEU A 299 -10.60 -5.84 29.48
CA LEU A 299 -10.27 -4.48 29.88
C LEU A 299 -11.41 -3.48 29.62
N ALA A 300 -12.59 -3.94 29.19
CA ALA A 300 -13.73 -3.08 28.95
C ALA A 300 -14.10 -2.33 30.24
N GLY A 301 -13.84 -1.03 30.26
CA GLY A 301 -14.20 -0.15 31.36
C GLY A 301 -15.69 0.21 31.32
N GLY A 302 -16.23 0.69 32.44
CA GLY A 302 -17.65 1.08 32.55
C GLY A 302 -18.11 2.06 31.48
N ASN A 303 -17.24 3.00 31.05
CA ASN A 303 -17.55 3.95 29.98
C ASN A 303 -17.88 3.26 28.65
N ALA A 304 -17.21 2.15 28.35
CA ALA A 304 -17.40 1.42 27.10
C ALA A 304 -18.77 0.71 27.10
N ILE A 305 -19.14 0.08 28.22
CA ILE A 305 -20.47 -0.52 28.41
C ILE A 305 -21.57 0.53 28.41
N ASN A 306 -21.35 1.68 29.04
CA ASN A 306 -22.31 2.78 29.05
C ASN A 306 -22.52 3.38 27.65
N SER A 307 -21.44 3.55 26.87
CA SER A 307 -21.52 4.00 25.48
C SER A 307 -22.30 3.01 24.61
N ARG A 308 -22.06 1.69 24.75
CA ARG A 308 -22.84 0.69 24.03
C ARG A 308 -24.32 0.68 24.45
N ALA A 309 -24.61 0.86 25.74
CA ALA A 309 -25.98 0.97 26.22
C ALA A 309 -26.71 2.18 25.61
N GLN A 310 -26.03 3.33 25.49
CA GLN A 310 -26.57 4.51 24.80
C GLN A 310 -26.81 4.25 23.30
N GLN A 311 -25.92 3.52 22.61
CA GLN A 311 -26.12 3.13 21.21
C GLN A 311 -27.32 2.20 21.00
N LEU A 312 -27.72 1.46 22.04
CA LEU A 312 -28.90 0.59 22.04
C LEU A 312 -30.17 1.31 22.57
N ASP A 313 -30.11 2.63 22.72
CA ASP A 313 -31.16 3.46 23.32
C ASP A 313 -31.55 3.05 24.76
N VAL A 314 -30.60 2.44 25.50
CA VAL A 314 -30.80 1.98 26.88
C VAL A 314 -30.11 2.92 27.87
N THR A 315 -30.91 3.62 28.67
CA THR A 315 -30.38 4.44 29.78
C THR A 315 -30.13 3.57 31.02
N VAL A 316 -28.90 3.56 31.53
CA VAL A 316 -28.45 2.75 32.68
C VAL A 316 -27.81 3.63 33.76
N SER A 317 -28.00 3.30 35.03
CA SER A 317 -27.33 3.98 36.14
C SER A 317 -25.87 3.52 36.27
N GLU A 318 -25.00 4.32 36.89
CA GLU A 318 -23.59 3.95 37.11
C GLU A 318 -23.44 2.60 37.85
N GLU A 319 -24.34 2.30 38.78
CA GLU A 319 -24.33 1.02 39.51
C GLU A 319 -24.57 -0.16 38.55
N HIS A 320 -25.57 -0.07 37.67
CA HIS A 320 -25.82 -1.09 36.67
C HIS A 320 -24.68 -1.19 35.65
N VAL A 321 -24.05 -0.07 35.29
CA VAL A 321 -22.85 -0.08 34.43
C VAL A 321 -21.73 -0.89 35.07
N LYS A 322 -21.48 -0.74 36.38
CA LYS A 322 -20.48 -1.55 37.10
C LYS A 322 -20.83 -3.04 37.10
N VAL A 323 -22.08 -3.39 37.34
CA VAL A 323 -22.55 -4.79 37.35
C VAL A 323 -22.40 -5.44 35.98
N MET A 324 -22.87 -4.77 34.92
CA MET A 324 -22.74 -5.25 33.53
C MET A 324 -21.27 -5.38 33.12
N THR A 325 -20.43 -4.42 33.52
CA THR A 325 -18.97 -4.47 33.27
C THR A 325 -18.34 -5.71 33.91
N ALA A 326 -18.67 -6.00 35.17
CA ALA A 326 -18.17 -7.20 35.85
C ALA A 326 -18.64 -8.50 35.17
N ALA A 327 -19.89 -8.53 34.67
CA ALA A 327 -20.42 -9.67 33.92
C ALA A 327 -19.66 -9.91 32.60
N VAL A 328 -19.40 -8.84 31.84
CA VAL A 328 -18.61 -8.91 30.60
C VAL A 328 -17.18 -9.37 30.89
N VAL A 329 -16.52 -8.83 31.92
CA VAL A 329 -15.16 -9.24 32.32
C VAL A 329 -15.12 -10.72 32.72
N LYS A 330 -16.13 -11.20 33.46
CA LYS A 330 -16.22 -12.61 33.85
C LYS A 330 -16.39 -13.53 32.64
N LEU A 331 -17.23 -13.15 31.68
CA LEU A 331 -17.42 -13.92 30.44
C LEU A 331 -16.14 -13.92 29.58
N ALA A 332 -15.48 -12.76 29.48
CA ALA A 332 -14.21 -12.59 28.77
C ALA A 332 -13.02 -13.34 29.39
N ALA A 333 -13.14 -13.78 30.65
CA ALA A 333 -12.14 -14.65 31.27
C ALA A 333 -12.25 -16.11 30.81
N ILE A 334 -13.38 -16.52 30.21
CA ILE A 334 -13.67 -17.90 29.83
C ILE A 334 -13.52 -18.09 28.31
N ARG A 335 -13.98 -17.12 27.51
CA ARG A 335 -13.90 -17.17 26.04
C ARG A 335 -13.88 -15.75 25.43
N PRO A 336 -13.50 -15.60 24.15
CA PRO A 336 -13.76 -14.37 23.41
C PRO A 336 -15.25 -13.99 23.51
N VAL A 337 -15.51 -12.74 23.87
CA VAL A 337 -16.87 -12.19 24.00
C VAL A 337 -17.20 -11.52 22.68
N THR A 338 -18.43 -11.71 22.20
CA THR A 338 -18.94 -11.04 20.99
C THR A 338 -19.73 -9.78 21.35
N ILE A 339 -20.09 -8.98 20.36
CA ILE A 339 -20.98 -7.83 20.59
C ILE A 339 -22.37 -8.29 21.03
N ASP A 340 -22.88 -9.40 20.50
CA ASP A 340 -24.17 -9.97 20.90
C ASP A 340 -24.20 -10.43 22.36
N ASP A 341 -23.07 -10.92 22.88
CA ASP A 341 -22.94 -11.25 24.29
C ASP A 341 -23.08 -9.99 25.17
N VAL A 342 -22.44 -8.88 24.76
CA VAL A 342 -22.51 -7.59 25.46
C VAL A 342 -23.94 -7.03 25.40
N ASP A 343 -24.55 -7.04 24.22
CA ASP A 343 -25.93 -6.56 24.02
C ASP A 343 -26.92 -7.41 24.83
N SER A 344 -26.72 -8.73 24.87
CA SER A 344 -27.53 -9.63 25.70
C SER A 344 -27.41 -9.30 27.19
N ILE A 345 -26.20 -9.02 27.69
CA ILE A 345 -25.97 -8.61 29.08
C ILE A 345 -26.66 -7.27 29.38
N ILE A 346 -26.59 -6.30 28.47
CA ILE A 346 -27.25 -4.98 28.58
C ILE A 346 -28.77 -5.12 28.56
N HIS A 347 -29.32 -5.90 27.62
CA HIS A 347 -30.75 -6.16 27.53
C HIS A 347 -31.29 -6.99 28.70
N ALA A 348 -30.50 -7.90 29.27
CA ALA A 348 -30.89 -8.65 30.46
C ALA A 348 -30.98 -7.74 31.70
N HIS A 349 -29.99 -6.87 31.91
CA HIS A 349 -29.98 -5.95 33.06
C HIS A 349 -30.97 -4.80 32.92
N SER A 350 -31.24 -4.32 31.70
CA SER A 350 -32.27 -3.30 31.47
C SER A 350 -33.70 -3.83 31.64
N ARG A 351 -33.97 -5.09 31.25
CA ARG A 351 -35.28 -5.73 31.46
C ARG A 351 -35.59 -6.00 32.93
N ASN A 352 -34.58 -6.24 33.77
CA ASN A 352 -34.75 -6.36 35.22
C ASN A 352 -35.15 -5.04 35.91
N LYS A 353 -35.25 -3.90 35.20
CA LYS A 353 -35.90 -2.68 35.69
C LYS A 353 -37.43 -2.77 35.77
N LEU A 354 -38.05 -3.79 35.17
CA LEU A 354 -39.52 -3.89 35.05
C LEU A 354 -40.19 -4.77 36.10
N ILE A 355 -39.45 -5.34 37.05
CA ILE A 355 -40.03 -6.08 38.17
C ILE A 355 -39.67 -5.33 39.45
N PRO A 356 -40.59 -4.52 40.02
CA PRO A 356 -40.40 -3.97 41.34
C PRO A 356 -40.36 -5.11 42.35
N SER A 357 -39.43 -5.03 43.30
CA SER A 357 -39.41 -5.82 44.53
C SER A 357 -40.72 -5.71 45.31
#